data_AF-A0AAW5N295-F1
#
_entry.id   AF-A0AAW5N295-F1
#
_cell.length_a   1.000
_cell.length_b   1.000
_cell.length_c   1.000
_cell.angle_alpha   90.00
_cell.angle_beta   90.00
_cell.angle_gamma   90.00
#
_symmetry.space_group_name_H-M   'P 1'
#
loop_
_entity.id
_entity.type
_entity.pdbx_description
1 polymer ?
#
loop_
_entity_poly.entity_id
_entity_poly.type
_entity_poly.pdbx_seq_one_letter_code
_entity_poly.pdbx_strand_id
1 'polypeptide(L)'
;RTSQIAKDGSQKLPQRQLDQERLHLQNGGSWHHLALGVAGWMRYTQGVDEQGNAIDVVDPMLAEFQKINAQYQGADRVKAL
;
A
#
# COMPACT_ATOMS: atom_id res chain seq x y z
N ARG A 1 17.54 -0.44 -8.80
CA ARG A 1 16.75 -1.42 -8.05
C ARG A 1 15.61 -0.68 -7.35
N THR A 2 14.39 -0.73 -7.89
CA THR A 2 13.19 -0.06 -7.32
C THR A 2 12.81 -0.57 -5.93
N SER A 3 13.24 -1.79 -5.58
CA SER A 3 13.03 -2.40 -4.26
C SER A 3 13.66 -1.65 -3.08
N GLN A 4 14.71 -0.83 -3.29
CA GLN A 4 15.28 -0.01 -2.21
C GLN A 4 14.37 1.16 -1.80
N ILE A 5 13.56 1.67 -2.72
CA ILE A 5 12.63 2.78 -2.45
C ILE A 5 11.37 2.27 -1.76
N ALA A 6 10.94 1.05 -2.10
CA ALA A 6 9.76 0.39 -1.55
C ALA A 6 9.93 -0.15 -0.12
N LYS A 7 11.15 -0.13 0.44
CA LYS A 7 11.40 -0.53 1.83
C LYS A 7 10.68 0.38 2.81
N ASP A 8 10.17 -0.18 3.90
CA ASP A 8 9.48 0.55 4.97
C ASP A 8 8.28 1.36 4.44
N GLY A 9 7.52 0.74 3.53
CA GLY A 9 6.39 1.35 2.86
C GLY A 9 5.34 1.84 3.87
N SER A 10 5.03 1.02 4.88
CA SER A 10 4.09 1.34 5.96
C SER A 10 4.43 2.61 6.73
N GLN A 11 5.72 2.89 6.93
CA GLN A 11 6.17 4.08 7.65
C GLN A 11 6.22 5.32 6.75
N LYS A 12 6.46 5.13 5.45
CA LYS A 12 6.60 6.23 4.48
C LYS A 12 5.27 6.67 3.87
N LEU A 13 4.31 5.78 3.76
CA LEU A 13 3.02 6.03 3.11
C LEU A 13 2.20 7.14 3.79
N PRO A 14 2.08 7.16 5.13
CA PRO A 14 1.31 8.19 5.81
C PRO A 14 1.82 9.59 5.51
N GLN A 15 3.12 9.79 5.65
CA GLN A 15 3.73 11.12 5.47
C GLN A 15 3.87 11.53 3.99
N ARG A 16 4.07 10.58 3.07
CA ARG A 16 4.35 10.91 1.66
C ARG A 16 3.14 10.94 0.76
N GLN A 17 2.13 10.11 1.02
CA GLN A 17 0.95 10.00 0.14
C GLN A 17 -0.33 10.42 0.87
N LEU A 18 -0.60 9.90 2.07
CA LEU A 18 -1.87 10.17 2.75
C LEU A 18 -2.01 11.64 3.17
N ASP A 19 -0.93 12.28 3.61
CA ASP A 19 -0.96 13.71 3.94
C ASP A 19 -1.23 14.59 2.71
N GLN A 20 -0.68 14.22 1.54
CA GLN A 20 -0.95 14.94 0.29
C GLN A 20 -2.39 14.68 -0.20
N GLU A 21 -2.90 13.46 -0.04
CA GLU A 21 -4.26 13.10 -0.42
C GLU A 21 -5.29 13.88 0.42
N ARG A 22 -5.05 14.00 1.74
CA ARG A 22 -5.86 14.82 2.64
C ARG A 22 -5.86 16.29 2.23
N LEU A 23 -4.71 16.85 1.85
CA LEU A 23 -4.61 18.23 1.36
C LEU A 23 -5.36 18.42 0.05
N HIS A 24 -5.24 17.48 -0.90
CA HIS A 24 -5.99 17.53 -2.17
C HIS A 24 -7.49 17.40 -1.95
N LEU A 25 -7.94 16.51 -1.06
CA LEU A 25 -9.34 16.36 -0.67
C LEU A 25 -9.89 17.64 -0.04
N GLN A 26 -9.14 18.29 0.85
CA GLN A 26 -9.52 19.55 1.47
C GLN A 26 -9.59 20.70 0.45
N ASN A 27 -8.68 20.72 -0.52
CA ASN A 27 -8.60 21.76 -1.54
C ASN A 27 -9.45 21.48 -2.80
N GLY A 28 -10.21 20.37 -2.82
CA GLY A 28 -11.05 19.98 -3.98
C GLY A 28 -10.24 19.61 -5.24
N GLY A 29 -8.97 19.27 -5.09
CA GLY A 29 -8.07 18.91 -6.20
C GLY A 29 -8.16 17.44 -6.59
N SER A 30 -7.56 17.09 -7.74
CA SER A 30 -7.49 15.71 -8.22
C SER A 30 -6.55 14.86 -7.35
N TRP A 31 -7.08 13.80 -6.76
CA TRP A 31 -6.37 12.84 -5.91
C TRP A 31 -6.23 11.45 -6.55
N HIS A 32 -6.70 11.26 -7.79
CA HIS A 32 -6.73 9.96 -8.46
C HIS A 32 -5.37 9.26 -8.53
N HIS A 33 -4.29 10.02 -8.75
CA HIS A 33 -2.93 9.47 -8.80
C HIS A 33 -2.41 9.04 -7.42
N LEU A 34 -2.85 9.71 -6.36
CA LEU A 34 -2.49 9.35 -4.98
C LEU A 34 -3.22 8.08 -4.56
N ALA A 35 -4.51 7.98 -4.85
CA ALA A 35 -5.27 6.75 -4.61
C ALA A 35 -4.72 5.55 -5.40
N LEU A 36 -4.23 5.76 -6.62
CA LEU A 36 -3.54 4.69 -7.37
C LEU A 36 -2.26 4.24 -6.67
N GLY A 37 -1.50 5.17 -6.07
CA GLY A 37 -0.31 4.86 -5.26
C GLY A 37 -0.66 4.00 -4.03
N VAL A 38 -1.71 4.37 -3.30
CA VAL A 38 -2.20 3.62 -2.14
C VAL A 38 -2.68 2.23 -2.55
N ALA A 39 -3.48 2.13 -3.62
CA ALA A 39 -3.95 0.86 -4.16
C ALA A 39 -2.80 -0.05 -4.62
N GLY A 40 -1.79 0.52 -5.26
CA GLY A 40 -0.58 -0.18 -5.66
C GLY A 40 0.18 -0.75 -4.44
N TRP A 41 0.29 0.01 -3.36
CA TRP A 41 0.90 -0.47 -2.12
C TRP A 41 0.08 -1.59 -1.46
N MET A 42 -1.25 -1.45 -1.38
CA MET A 42 -2.14 -2.50 -0.85
C MET A 42 -2.08 -3.80 -1.66
N ARG A 43 -1.77 -3.72 -2.97
CA ARG A 43 -1.49 -4.90 -3.81
C ARG A 43 -0.10 -5.44 -3.53
N TYR A 44 0.90 -4.57 -3.41
CA TYR A 44 2.29 -4.93 -3.11
C TYR A 44 2.41 -5.70 -1.79
N THR A 45 1.66 -5.34 -0.75
CA THR A 45 1.67 -6.06 0.53
C THR A 45 1.20 -7.52 0.44
N GLN A 46 0.55 -7.93 -0.65
CA GLN A 46 0.23 -9.35 -0.88
C GLN A 46 1.49 -10.20 -1.15
N GLY A 47 2.61 -9.58 -1.50
CA GLY A 47 3.85 -10.30 -1.76
C GLY A 47 3.81 -11.16 -3.02
N VAL A 48 2.91 -10.88 -3.95
CA VAL A 48 2.81 -11.57 -5.24
C VAL A 48 2.60 -10.54 -6.35
N ASP A 49 3.34 -10.63 -7.46
CA ASP A 49 3.20 -9.73 -8.61
C ASP A 49 2.00 -10.11 -9.49
N GLU A 50 1.83 -9.43 -10.63
CA GLU A 50 0.75 -9.70 -11.60
C GLU A 50 0.98 -10.98 -12.41
N GLN A 51 2.21 -11.50 -12.42
CA GLN A 51 2.62 -12.71 -13.12
C GLN A 51 2.59 -13.94 -12.20
N GLY A 52 2.25 -13.76 -10.92
CA GLY A 52 2.20 -14.83 -9.92
C GLY A 52 3.53 -15.08 -9.20
N ASN A 53 4.55 -14.26 -9.41
CA ASN A 53 5.84 -14.40 -8.74
C ASN A 53 5.82 -13.78 -7.35
N ALA A 54 6.52 -14.39 -6.40
CA ALA A 54 6.68 -13.83 -5.07
C ALA A 54 7.49 -12.53 -5.11
N ILE A 55 6.98 -11.51 -4.43
CA ILE A 55 7.65 -10.24 -4.18
C ILE A 55 8.25 -10.27 -2.78
N ASP A 56 9.53 -9.98 -2.67
CA ASP A 56 10.19 -9.76 -1.39
C ASP A 56 9.82 -8.39 -0.81
N VAL A 57 8.72 -8.36 -0.07
CA VAL A 57 8.20 -7.15 0.58
C VAL A 57 9.00 -6.90 1.85
N VAL A 58 9.86 -5.90 1.84
CA VAL A 58 10.64 -5.49 3.01
C VAL A 58 9.88 -4.39 3.76
N ASP A 59 9.09 -4.80 4.76
CA ASP A 59 8.31 -3.89 5.60
C ASP A 59 8.31 -4.36 7.07
N PRO A 60 8.49 -3.46 8.06
CA PRO A 60 8.45 -3.83 9.47
C PRO A 60 7.07 -4.36 9.92
N MET A 61 5.98 -3.96 9.26
CA MET A 61 4.61 -4.43 9.51
C MET A 61 4.21 -5.60 8.60
N LEU A 62 5.14 -6.18 7.84
CA LEU A 62 4.86 -7.26 6.90
C LEU A 62 4.08 -8.42 7.54
N ALA A 63 4.46 -8.83 8.76
CA ALA A 63 3.81 -9.94 9.46
C ALA A 63 2.31 -9.66 9.72
N GLU A 64 1.97 -8.41 10.03
CA GLU A 64 0.59 -7.98 10.26
C GLU A 64 -0.19 -7.93 8.94
N PHE A 65 0.42 -7.39 7.87
CA PHE A 65 -0.19 -7.42 6.54
C PHE A 65 -0.42 -8.84 6.02
N GLN A 66 0.52 -9.75 6.25
CA GLN A 66 0.36 -11.16 5.88
C GLN A 66 -0.79 -11.82 6.65
N LYS A 67 -0.95 -11.50 7.94
CA LYS A 67 -2.09 -11.97 8.74
C LYS A 67 -3.42 -11.46 8.17
N ILE A 68 -3.50 -10.18 7.82
CA ILE A 68 -4.68 -9.57 7.20
C ILE A 68 -4.97 -10.21 5.83
N ASN A 69 -3.95 -10.39 4.99
CA ASN A 69 -4.09 -11.01 3.66
C ASN A 69 -4.52 -12.48 3.73
N ALA A 70 -4.13 -13.21 4.78
CA ALA A 70 -4.58 -14.58 5.02
C ALA A 70 -6.02 -14.65 5.53
N GLN A 71 -6.45 -13.63 6.29
CA GLN A 71 -7.76 -13.61 6.96
C GLN A 71 -8.86 -12.95 6.11
N TYR A 72 -8.51 -12.00 5.24
CA TYR A 72 -9.46 -11.19 4.48
C TYR A 72 -9.11 -11.15 2.99
N GLN A 73 -10.13 -11.09 2.15
CA GLN A 73 -10.01 -10.99 0.69
C GLN A 73 -10.82 -9.82 0.14
N GLY A 74 -10.49 -9.38 -1.08
CA GLY A 74 -11.25 -8.34 -1.78
C GLY A 74 -11.35 -7.02 -1.00
N ALA A 75 -12.58 -6.49 -0.88
CA ALA A 75 -12.86 -5.20 -0.24
C ALA A 75 -12.70 -5.23 1.29
N ASP A 76 -12.93 -6.38 1.93
CA ASP A 76 -12.81 -6.50 3.40
C ASP A 76 -11.36 -6.40 3.86
N ARG A 77 -10.44 -6.89 3.01
CA ARG A 77 -9.00 -6.72 3.21
C ARG A 77 -8.59 -5.26 3.20
N VAL A 78 -9.13 -4.46 2.28
CA VAL A 78 -8.85 -3.02 2.17
C VAL A 78 -9.29 -2.28 3.43
N LYS A 79 -10.38 -2.70 4.07
CA LYS A 79 -10.84 -2.12 5.35
C LYS A 79 -10.00 -2.54 6.56
N ALA A 80 -9.31 -3.68 6.46
CA ALA A 80 -8.53 -4.25 7.55
C ALA A 80 -7.04 -3.85 7.53
N LEU A 81 -6.56 -3.25 6.42
CA LEU A 81 -5.24 -2.63 6.27
C LEU A 81 -5.23 -1.21 6.86
#